data_AF-A0A1H3WA64-F1
#
_entry.id   AF-A0A1H3WA64-F1
#
_cell.length_a   1.000
_cell.length_b   1.000
_cell.length_c   1.000
_cell.angle_alpha   90.00
_cell.angle_beta   90.00
_cell.angle_gamma   90.00
#
_symmetry.space_group_name_H-M   'P 1'
#
loop_
_entity.id
_entity.type
_entity.pdbx_description
1 polymer ?
#
loop_
_entity_poly.entity_id
_entity_poly.type
_entity_poly.pdbx_seq_one_letter_code
_entity_poly.pdbx_strand_id
1 'polypeptide(L)' 'MLVQVQWLSYCKESELDRPELFKRIDELNVEDRIGNDIEQLKEEVKKEIVKMYDVANEEVQIIKCHIENSA' A
#
# COMPACT_ATOMS: atom_id res chain seq x y z
N MET A 1 -14.07 4.26 2.43
CA MET A 1 -13.47 4.75 1.17
C MET A 1 -12.66 3.65 0.50
N LEU A 2 -12.84 3.39 -0.80
CA LEU A 2 -12.03 2.42 -1.53
C LEU A 2 -10.73 3.08 -2.01
N VAL A 3 -9.59 2.44 -1.80
CA VAL A 3 -8.28 2.97 -2.16
C VAL A 3 -7.52 1.90 -2.92
N GLN A 4 -7.21 2.20 -4.17
CA GLN A 4 -6.27 1.40 -4.93
C GLN A 4 -4.85 1.84 -4.57
N VAL A 5 -4.07 0.93 -4.01
CA VAL A 5 -2.67 1.16 -3.67
C VAL A 5 -1.77 0.31 -4.54
N GLN A 6 -0.76 0.96 -5.13
CA GLN A 6 0.37 0.30 -5.74
C GLN A 6 1.55 0.36 -4.76
N TRP A 7 2.11 -0.79 -4.41
CA TRP A 7 3.20 -0.88 -3.44
C TRP A 7 4.22 -1.97 -3.81
N LEU A 8 5.37 -1.92 -3.15
CA LEU A 8 6.48 -2.87 -3.25
C LEU A 8 6.80 -3.47 -1.89
N SER A 9 7.13 -4.76 -1.87
CA SER A 9 7.71 -5.44 -0.71
C SER A 9 9.19 -5.72 -0.95
N TYR A 10 10.06 -5.33 -0.02
CA TYR A 10 11.51 -5.58 -0.07
C TYR A 10 11.95 -6.82 0.70
N CYS A 11 11.01 -7.74 1.03
CA CYS A 11 11.19 -8.83 2.00
C CYS A 11 12.27 -9.89 1.66
N LYS A 12 12.94 -9.77 0.50
CA LYS A 12 14.10 -10.59 0.15
C LYS A 12 15.13 -9.76 -0.61
N GLU A 13 16.25 -9.46 0.06
CA GLU A 13 17.44 -8.85 -0.56
C GLU A 13 17.90 -9.57 -1.85
N SER A 14 17.64 -10.88 -1.97
CA SER A 14 18.00 -11.69 -3.13
C SER A 14 17.16 -11.46 -4.40
N GLU A 15 16.07 -10.70 -4.36
CA GLU A 15 15.15 -10.58 -5.50
C GLU A 15 15.11 -9.18 -6.14
N LEU A 16 15.86 -8.19 -5.60
CA LEU A 16 15.93 -6.79 -6.06
C LEU A 16 16.28 -6.59 -7.56
N ASP A 17 16.76 -7.64 -8.23
CA ASP A 17 17.08 -7.65 -9.67
C ASP A 17 15.84 -7.55 -10.59
N ARG A 18 14.61 -7.79 -10.07
CA ARG A 18 13.38 -7.80 -10.89
C ARG A 18 12.24 -6.98 -10.25
N PRO A 19 12.32 -5.64 -10.25
CA PRO A 19 11.34 -4.75 -9.63
C PRO A 19 9.89 -4.93 -10.14
N GLU A 20 9.71 -5.51 -11.32
CA GLU A 20 8.41 -5.80 -11.92
C GLU A 20 7.63 -6.91 -11.19
N LEU A 21 8.32 -7.83 -10.49
CA LEU A 21 7.71 -8.92 -9.72
C LEU A 21 7.19 -8.47 -8.34
N PHE A 22 7.57 -7.27 -7.90
CA PHE A 22 7.23 -6.74 -6.58
C PHE A 22 6.10 -5.72 -6.60
N LYS A 23 5.75 -5.20 -7.77
CA LYS A 23 4.64 -4.26 -7.94
C LYS A 23 3.34 -5.00 -7.69
N ARG A 24 2.79 -4.81 -6.50
CA ARG A 24 1.44 -5.25 -6.17
C ARG A 24 0.49 -4.08 -6.29
N ILE A 25 -0.68 -4.36 -6.83
CA ILE A 25 -1.81 -3.43 -6.87
C ILE A 25 -2.89 -4.10 -6.05
N ASP A 26 -3.23 -3.50 -4.92
CA ASP A 26 -4.26 -3.97 -4.01
C ASP A 26 -5.33 -2.90 -3.88
N GLU A 27 -6.58 -3.35 -3.77
CA GLU A 27 -7.71 -2.49 -3.47
C GLU A 27 -8.06 -2.67 -1.99
N LEU A 28 -7.85 -1.62 -1.21
CA LEU A 28 -8.05 -1.62 0.23
C LEU A 28 -9.22 -0.73 0.59
N ASN A 29 -10.05 -1.19 1.52
CA ASN A 29 -11.11 -0.37 2.09
C ASN A 29 -10.58 0.30 3.35
N VAL A 30 -10.40 1.62 3.28
CA VAL A 30 -9.85 2.43 4.37
C VAL A 30 -10.98 3.27 4.97
N GLU A 31 -10.92 3.53 6.28
CA GLU A 31 -11.96 4.30 6.96
C GLU A 31 -12.12 5.70 6.34
N ASP A 32 -13.36 6.09 6.09
CA ASP A 32 -13.74 7.39 5.48
C ASP A 32 -13.31 8.61 6.32
N ARG A 33 -12.91 8.36 7.57
CA ARG A 33 -12.57 9.37 8.58
C ARG A 33 -11.26 10.10 8.30
N ILE A 34 -10.42 9.57 7.41
CA ILE A 34 -9.10 10.11 7.09
C ILE A 34 -9.19 11.41 6.28
N GLY A 35 -10.33 11.67 5.62
CA GLY A 35 -10.48 12.84 4.76
C GLY A 35 -9.47 12.84 3.61
N ASN A 36 -9.34 13.98 2.90
CA ASN A 36 -8.39 14.15 1.78
C ASN A 36 -6.91 14.23 2.23
N ASP A 37 -6.59 13.76 3.44
CA ASP A 37 -5.23 13.79 3.99
C ASP A 37 -4.42 12.61 3.45
N ILE A 38 -3.61 12.89 2.43
CA ILE A 38 -2.84 11.87 1.70
C ILE A 38 -1.76 11.23 2.59
N GLU A 39 -1.23 11.95 3.59
CA GLU A 39 -0.19 11.41 4.48
C GLU A 39 -0.79 10.36 5.42
N GLN A 40 -1.90 10.69 6.09
CA GLN A 40 -2.61 9.73 6.94
C GLN A 40 -3.11 8.52 6.13
N LEU A 41 -3.60 8.76 4.91
CA LEU A 41 -4.04 7.70 4.02
C LEU A 41 -2.93 6.70 3.73
N LYS A 42 -1.73 7.20 3.41
CA LYS A 42 -0.57 6.34 3.14
C LYS A 42 -0.18 5.53 4.38
N GLU A 43 -0.20 6.12 5.58
CA GLU A 43 0.11 5.39 6.80
C GLU A 43 -0.88 4.26 7.09
N GLU A 44 -2.19 4.52 6.97
CA GLU A 44 -3.22 3.50 7.22
C GLU A 44 -3.18 2.39 6.17
N VAL A 45 -3.06 2.75 4.89
CA VAL A 45 -2.85 1.80 3.79
C VAL A 45 -1.61 0.94 4.04
N LYS A 46 -0.52 1.55 4.50
CA LYS A 46 0.72 0.82 4.81
C LYS A 46 0.51 -0.18 5.96
N LYS A 47 -0.20 0.20 7.01
CA LYS A 47 -0.52 -0.69 8.14
C LYS A 47 -1.38 -1.87 7.71
N GLU A 48 -2.38 -1.63 6.85
CA GLU A 48 -3.23 -2.69 6.33
C GLU A 48 -2.43 -3.67 5.45
N ILE A 49 -1.56 -3.17 4.58
CA ILE A 49 -0.63 -4.01 3.79
C ILE A 49 0.25 -4.87 4.71
N VAL A 50 0.86 -4.26 5.73
CA VAL A 50 1.71 -4.95 6.71
C VAL A 50 0.96 -6.09 7.39
N LYS A 51 -0.29 -5.86 7.80
CA LYS A 51 -1.13 -6.91 8.42
C LYS A 51 -1.56 -7.99 7.44
N MET A 52 -1.98 -7.62 6.23
CA MET A 52 -2.47 -8.58 5.23
C MET A 52 -1.39 -9.53 4.74
N TYR A 53 -0.17 -9.01 4.60
CA TYR A 53 0.95 -9.74 4.01
C TYR A 53 1.98 -10.21 5.03
N ASP A 54 1.80 -9.90 6.32
CA ASP A 54 2.73 -10.21 7.41
C ASP A 54 4.18 -9.77 7.09
N VAL A 55 4.32 -8.57 6.52
CA VAL A 55 5.60 -7.99 6.10
C VAL A 55 6.00 -6.83 7.02
N ALA A 56 7.30 -6.61 7.22
CA ALA A 56 7.72 -5.49 8.08
C ALA A 56 7.36 -4.15 7.44
N ASN A 57 6.99 -3.16 8.27
CA ASN A 57 6.65 -1.81 7.80
C ASN A 57 7.80 -1.18 7.00
N GLU A 58 9.04 -1.44 7.42
CA GLU A 58 10.26 -0.96 6.76
C GLU A 58 10.46 -1.56 5.36
N GLU A 59 9.86 -2.73 5.10
CA GLU A 59 9.96 -3.44 3.82
C GLU A 59 8.84 -3.07 2.86
N VAL A 60 7.87 -2.24 3.27
CA VAL A 60 6.75 -1.80 2.43
C VAL A 60 7.02 -0.39 1.92
N GLN A 61 7.01 -0.22 0.59
CA GLN A 61 7.03 1.09 -0.04
C GLN A 61 5.81 1.31 -0.91
N ILE A 62 5.03 2.33 -0.58
CA ILE A 62 3.90 2.78 -1.38
C ILE A 62 4.41 3.59 -2.57
N ILE A 63 4.07 3.15 -3.78
CA ILE A 63 4.42 3.81 -5.04
C ILE A 63 3.33 4.80 -5.45
N LYS A 64 2.07 4.38 -5.37
CA LYS A 64 0.90 5.22 -5.66
C LYS A 64 -0.27 4.83 -4.77
N CYS A 65 -1.05 5.82 -4.35
CA CYS A 65 -2.38 5.61 -3.80
C CYS A 65 -3.37 6.39 -4.65
N HIS A 66 -4.46 5.75 -5.06
CA HIS A 66 -5.57 6.36 -5.74
C HIS A 66 -6.85 6.09 -4.94
N ILE A 67 -7.57 7.16 -4.64
CA ILE A 67 -8.85 7.08 -3.95
C ILE A 67 -9.91 6.82 -5.01
N GLU A 68 -10.54 5.65 -4.96
CA GLU A 68 -11.76 5.40 -5.72
C GLU A 68 -12.94 5.89 -4.88
N ASN A 69 -13.33 7.14 -5.14
CA ASN A 69 -14.66 7.59 -4.75
C ASN A 69 -15.66 6.88 -5.66
N SER A 70 -16.30 5.84 -5.15
CA SER A 70 -17.54 5.34 -5.73
C SER A 70 -18.54 6.50 -5.73
N ALA A 71 -18.73 7.10 -6.90
CA ALA A 71 -19.67 8.19 -7.15
C ALA A 71 -21.12 7.77 -6.86
#